data_AF-A0A2U1QNW2-F1
#
_entry.id   AF-A0A2U1QNW2-F1
#
_cell.length_a   1.000
_cell.length_b   1.000
_cell.length_c   1.000
_cell.angle_alpha   90.00
_cell.angle_beta   90.00
_cell.angle_gamma   90.00
#
_symmetry.space_group_name_H-M   'P 1'
#
loop_
_entity.id
_entity.type
_entity.pdbx_description
1 polymer ?
#
loop_
_entity_poly.entity_id
_entity_poly.type
_entity_poly.pdbx_seq_one_letter_code
_entity_poly.pdbx_strand_id
1 'polypeptide(L)'
;MDSLVRLLELAYSARSASISDVMYLGFQREVQEEEGWVSFLRGWGVYVADLLAYLDAIVRELEVCRERVSVVRFLVELRNGDDIVFADAITYFKSIREFEAQKLDNLHLFLQASVTHVVRRRQFVARFNSM
;
A
#
# COMPACT_ATOMS: atom_id res chain seq x y z
N MET A 1 28.07 -0.06 -12.14
CA MET A 1 28.53 0.61 -13.39
C MET A 1 27.38 1.39 -14.03
N ASP A 2 26.18 0.81 -14.12
CA ASP A 2 25.02 1.42 -14.79
C ASP A 2 24.59 2.80 -14.30
N SER A 3 24.69 3.08 -12.99
CA SER A 3 24.30 4.39 -12.43
C SER A 3 25.21 5.52 -12.93
N LEU A 4 26.53 5.32 -12.95
CA LEU A 4 27.52 6.33 -13.33
C LEU A 4 27.50 6.59 -14.85
N VAL A 5 27.29 5.54 -15.65
CA VAL A 5 27.10 5.65 -17.10
C VAL A 5 25.82 6.43 -17.43
N ARG A 6 24.70 6.13 -16.76
CA ARG A 6 23.44 6.88 -16.94
C ARG A 6 23.55 8.35 -16.53
N LEU A 7 24.32 8.65 -15.47
CA LEU A 7 24.59 10.03 -15.06
C LEU A 7 25.38 10.79 -16.13
N LEU A 8 26.38 10.15 -16.73
CA LEU A 8 27.14 10.73 -17.86
C LEU A 8 26.28 10.89 -19.12
N GLU A 9 25.40 9.95 -19.43
CA GLU A 9 24.44 10.07 -20.53
C GLU A 9 23.45 11.22 -20.33
N LEU A 10 22.95 11.41 -19.11
CA LEU A 10 22.10 12.54 -18.74
C LEU A 10 22.85 13.88 -18.87
N ALA A 11 24.09 13.93 -18.39
CA ALA A 11 24.96 15.10 -18.50
C ALA A 11 25.21 15.49 -19.97
N TYR A 12 25.55 14.50 -20.79
CA TYR A 12 25.78 14.65 -22.23
C TYR A 12 24.52 15.12 -22.95
N SER A 13 23.37 14.51 -22.66
CA SER A 13 22.07 14.86 -23.26
C SER A 13 21.61 16.27 -22.86
N ALA A 14 21.91 16.70 -21.63
CA ALA A 14 21.60 18.03 -21.13
C ALA A 14 22.63 19.10 -21.56
N ARG A 15 23.70 18.72 -22.29
CA ARG A 15 24.87 19.58 -22.59
C ARG A 15 25.46 20.24 -21.34
N SER A 16 25.42 19.54 -20.21
CA SER A 16 25.98 20.04 -18.95
C SER A 16 27.45 19.63 -18.80
N ALA A 17 28.29 20.57 -18.38
CA ALA A 17 29.72 20.37 -18.14
C ALA A 17 30.11 20.25 -16.65
N SER A 18 29.19 20.54 -15.73
CA SER A 18 29.46 20.62 -14.29
C SER A 18 29.03 19.34 -13.57
N ILE A 19 29.91 18.80 -12.72
CA ILE A 19 29.57 17.64 -11.87
C ILE A 19 28.37 17.93 -10.95
N SER A 20 28.16 19.19 -10.57
CA SER A 20 27.00 19.62 -9.76
C SER A 20 25.68 19.41 -10.49
N ASP A 21 25.63 19.70 -11.79
CA ASP A 21 24.44 19.50 -12.62
C ASP A 21 24.15 18.00 -12.81
N VAL A 22 25.21 17.20 -12.99
CA VAL A 22 25.08 15.73 -13.10
C VAL A 22 24.49 15.16 -11.82
N MET A 23 24.99 15.61 -10.66
CA MET A 23 24.44 15.22 -9.35
C MET A 23 22.98 15.70 -9.21
N TYR A 24 22.68 16.95 -9.58
CA TYR A 24 21.33 17.49 -9.55
C TYR A 24 20.35 16.62 -10.34
N LEU A 25 20.66 16.32 -11.61
CA LEU A 25 19.82 15.49 -12.47
C LEU A 25 19.65 14.06 -11.91
N GLY A 26 20.72 13.50 -11.35
CA GLY A 26 20.69 12.19 -10.68
C GLY A 26 19.71 12.15 -9.52
N PHE A 27 19.85 13.07 -8.57
CA PHE A 27 18.97 13.12 -7.39
C PHE A 27 17.55 13.56 -7.74
N GLN A 28 17.37 14.42 -8.74
CA GLN A 28 16.03 14.80 -9.21
C GLN A 28 15.27 13.59 -9.76
N ARG A 29 15.96 12.71 -10.50
CA ARG A 29 15.39 11.45 -10.97
C ARG A 29 15.03 10.53 -9.82
N GLU A 30 15.92 10.34 -8.84
CA GLU A 30 15.63 9.51 -7.67
C GLU A 30 14.40 10.00 -6.89
N VAL A 31 14.23 11.32 -6.77
CA VAL A 31 13.03 11.94 -6.18
C VAL A 31 11.78 11.58 -6.99
N GLN A 32 11.81 11.70 -8.32
CA GLN A 32 10.68 11.33 -9.17
C GLN A 32 10.32 9.84 -9.07
N GLU A 33 11.32 8.96 -9.05
CA GLU A 33 11.11 7.52 -8.91
C GLU A 33 10.47 7.19 -7.55
N GLU A 34 10.97 7.76 -6.45
CA GLU A 34 10.37 7.56 -5.12
C GLU A 34 8.96 8.14 -5.01
N GLU A 35 8.66 9.28 -5.64
CA GLU A 35 7.31 9.84 -5.69
C GLU A 35 6.33 8.91 -6.42
N GLY A 36 6.78 8.29 -7.52
CA GLY A 36 6.02 7.28 -8.23
C GLY A 36 5.67 6.09 -7.33
N TRP A 37 6.66 5.58 -6.59
CA TRP A 37 6.45 4.50 -5.61
C TRP A 37 5.50 4.91 -4.48
N VAL A 38 5.65 6.12 -3.92
CA VAL A 38 4.75 6.65 -2.88
C VAL A 38 3.31 6.73 -3.39
N SER A 39 3.11 7.19 -4.64
CA SER A 39 1.77 7.23 -5.26
C SER A 39 1.19 5.83 -5.44
N PHE A 40 2.00 4.89 -5.91
CA PHE A 40 1.60 3.48 -6.06
C PHE A 40 1.18 2.87 -4.71
N LEU A 41 2.00 3.05 -3.66
CA LEU A 41 1.74 2.54 -2.32
C LEU A 41 0.50 3.16 -1.68
N ARG A 42 0.21 4.45 -1.96
CA ARG A 42 -1.07 5.08 -1.56
C ARG A 42 -2.26 4.40 -2.21
N GLY A 43 -2.19 4.12 -3.51
CA GLY A 43 -3.23 3.38 -4.22
C GLY A 43 -3.43 1.98 -3.64
N TRP A 44 -2.34 1.29 -3.32
CA TRP A 44 -2.39 -0.01 -2.64
C TRP A 44 -3.05 0.08 -1.25
N GLY A 45 -2.76 1.14 -0.49
CA GLY A 45 -3.39 1.36 0.82
C GLY A 45 -4.91 1.55 0.73
N VAL A 46 -5.39 2.26 -0.28
CA VAL A 46 -6.84 2.40 -0.56
C VAL A 46 -7.45 1.03 -0.89
N TYR A 47 -6.80 0.27 -1.78
CA TYR A 47 -7.27 -1.06 -2.15
C TYR A 47 -7.39 -2.01 -0.94
N VAL A 48 -6.39 -2.04 -0.07
CA VAL A 48 -6.45 -2.89 1.15
C VAL A 48 -7.52 -2.39 2.12
N ALA A 49 -7.74 -1.08 2.24
CA ALA A 49 -8.82 -0.53 3.05
C ALA A 49 -10.21 -0.95 2.53
N ASP A 50 -10.42 -0.93 1.22
CA ASP A 50 -11.67 -1.40 0.60
C ASP A 50 -11.87 -2.91 0.83
N LEU A 51 -10.79 -3.70 0.73
CA LEU A 51 -10.82 -5.13 1.05
C LEU A 51 -11.22 -5.37 2.52
N LEU A 52 -10.71 -4.57 3.46
CA LEU A 52 -11.10 -4.67 4.87
C LEU A 52 -12.58 -4.36 5.08
N ALA A 53 -13.10 -3.32 4.43
CA ALA A 53 -14.52 -2.99 4.48
C ALA A 53 -15.40 -4.12 3.93
N TYR A 54 -14.97 -4.76 2.84
CA TYR A 54 -15.62 -5.93 2.28
C TYR A 54 -15.61 -7.14 3.23
N LEU A 55 -14.47 -7.43 3.87
CA LEU A 55 -14.36 -8.51 4.85
C LEU A 55 -15.23 -8.23 6.09
N ASP A 56 -15.24 -6.99 6.58
CA ASP A 56 -16.10 -6.58 7.70
C ASP A 56 -17.59 -6.75 7.35
N ALA A 57 -17.99 -6.49 6.10
CA ALA A 57 -19.35 -6.74 5.62
C ALA A 57 -19.70 -8.24 5.62
N ILE A 58 -18.83 -9.10 5.07
CA ILE A 58 -19.05 -10.56 5.08
C ILE A 58 -19.15 -11.08 6.51
N VAL A 59 -18.21 -10.71 7.37
CA VAL A 59 -18.19 -11.17 8.77
C VAL A 59 -19.50 -10.77 9.46
N ARG A 60 -19.96 -9.53 9.27
CA ARG A 60 -21.22 -9.06 9.83
C ARG A 60 -22.44 -9.82 9.31
N GLU A 61 -22.50 -10.09 8.01
CA GLU A 61 -23.60 -10.88 7.42
C GLU A 61 -23.64 -12.30 7.98
N LEU A 62 -22.47 -12.94 8.11
CA LEU A 62 -22.37 -14.28 8.69
C LEU A 62 -22.76 -14.30 10.17
N GLU A 63 -22.36 -13.29 10.95
CA GLU A 63 -22.76 -13.14 12.36
C GLU A 63 -24.28 -12.97 12.49
N VAL A 64 -24.90 -12.12 11.67
CA VAL A 64 -26.36 -11.94 11.64
C VAL A 64 -27.09 -13.23 11.25
N CYS A 65 -26.59 -13.94 10.23
CA CYS A 65 -27.13 -15.24 9.82
C CYS A 65 -27.05 -16.25 10.97
N ARG A 66 -25.93 -16.29 11.68
CA ARG A 66 -25.72 -17.18 12.83
C ARG A 66 -26.66 -16.87 14.00
N GLU A 67 -26.83 -15.60 14.35
CA GLU A 67 -27.76 -15.16 15.40
C GLU A 67 -29.22 -15.45 15.06
N ARG A 68 -29.56 -15.39 13.76
CA ARG A 68 -30.92 -15.60 13.24
C ARG A 68 -31.08 -16.96 12.56
N VAL A 69 -30.30 -17.97 12.96
CA VAL A 69 -30.34 -19.34 12.38
C VAL A 69 -31.75 -19.90 12.34
N SER A 70 -32.59 -19.62 13.35
CA SER A 70 -34.00 -20.05 13.36
C SER A 70 -34.83 -19.48 12.21
N VAL A 71 -34.59 -18.22 11.82
CA VAL A 71 -35.22 -17.56 10.68
C VAL A 71 -34.62 -18.04 9.36
N VAL A 72 -33.30 -18.20 9.31
CA VAL A 72 -32.59 -18.75 8.14
C VAL A 72 -33.09 -20.17 7.82
N ARG A 73 -33.33 -20.99 8.84
CA ARG A 73 -33.88 -22.36 8.69
C ARG A 73 -35.28 -22.39 8.06
N PHE A 74 -36.03 -21.29 8.15
CA PHE A 74 -37.33 -21.16 7.50
C PHE A 74 -37.21 -20.79 6.01
N LEU A 75 -36.11 -20.13 5.63
CA LEU A 75 -35.85 -19.69 4.25
C LEU A 75 -35.03 -20.70 3.44
N VAL A 76 -34.19 -21.51 4.12
CA VAL A 76 -33.26 -22.47 3.50
C VAL A 76 -33.18 -23.73 4.36
N GLU A 77 -33.05 -24.90 3.73
CA GLU A 77 -32.76 -26.15 4.44
C GLU A 77 -31.36 -26.10 5.07
N LEU A 78 -31.30 -26.09 6.40
CA LEU A 78 -30.04 -26.25 7.15
C LEU A 78 -29.81 -27.72 7.49
N ARG A 79 -28.59 -28.19 7.26
CA ARG A 79 -28.10 -29.51 7.68
C ARG A 79 -27.58 -29.45 9.11
N ASN A 80 -27.59 -30.59 9.79
CA ASN A 80 -26.92 -30.72 11.08
C ASN A 80 -25.43 -30.40 10.92
N GLY A 81 -24.91 -29.48 11.73
CA GLY A 81 -23.51 -29.04 11.69
C GLY A 81 -23.25 -27.75 10.89
N ASP A 82 -24.25 -27.20 10.19
CA ASP A 82 -24.10 -25.92 9.48
C ASP A 82 -23.77 -24.76 10.44
N ASP A 83 -24.21 -24.85 11.70
CA ASP A 83 -23.87 -23.89 12.77
C ASP A 83 -22.36 -23.85 13.07
N ILE A 84 -21.70 -25.01 13.02
CA ILE A 84 -20.24 -25.14 13.15
C ILE A 84 -19.57 -24.53 11.92
N VAL A 85 -20.07 -24.83 10.72
CA VAL A 85 -19.55 -24.26 9.47
C VAL A 85 -19.64 -22.74 9.46
N PHE A 86 -20.74 -22.16 9.96
CA PHE A 86 -20.88 -20.71 10.15
C PHE A 86 -19.83 -20.15 11.13
N ALA A 87 -19.63 -20.81 12.27
CA ALA A 87 -18.64 -20.39 13.26
C ALA A 87 -17.21 -20.43 12.71
N ASP A 88 -16.88 -21.49 11.96
CA ASP A 88 -15.58 -21.64 11.31
C ASP A 88 -15.36 -20.60 10.22
N ALA A 89 -16.38 -20.33 9.38
CA ALA A 89 -16.32 -19.30 8.35
C ALA A 89 -16.08 -17.91 8.96
N ILE A 90 -16.82 -17.56 10.04
CA ILE A 90 -16.61 -16.29 10.76
C ILE A 90 -15.18 -16.19 11.28
N THR A 91 -14.68 -17.25 11.90
CA THR A 91 -13.31 -17.29 12.46
C THR A 91 -12.26 -17.15 11.35
N TYR A 92 -12.46 -17.84 10.24
CA TYR A 92 -11.60 -17.77 9.06
C TYR A 92 -11.52 -16.34 8.49
N PHE A 93 -12.67 -15.71 8.22
CA PHE A 93 -12.70 -14.36 7.67
C PHE A 93 -12.15 -13.32 8.65
N LYS A 94 -12.41 -13.46 9.96
CA LYS A 94 -11.79 -12.59 10.98
C LYS A 94 -10.27 -12.71 10.97
N SER A 95 -9.74 -13.91 10.83
CA SER A 95 -8.29 -14.15 10.79
C SER A 95 -7.64 -13.49 9.57
N ILE A 96 -8.26 -13.60 8.38
CA ILE A 96 -7.80 -12.91 7.17
C ILE A 96 -7.89 -11.40 7.34
N ARG A 97 -9.01 -10.91 7.88
CA ARG A 97 -9.24 -9.48 8.12
C ARG A 97 -8.18 -8.90 9.06
N GLU A 98 -7.86 -9.57 10.16
CA GLU A 98 -6.81 -9.15 11.10
C GLU A 98 -5.43 -9.10 10.42
N PHE A 99 -5.13 -10.10 9.60
CA PHE A 99 -3.88 -10.15 8.84
C PHE A 99 -3.76 -8.98 7.83
N GLU A 100 -4.81 -8.71 7.06
CA GLU A 100 -4.83 -7.59 6.12
C GLU A 100 -4.79 -6.23 6.84
N ALA A 101 -5.42 -6.12 8.02
CA ALA A 101 -5.37 -4.91 8.83
C ALA A 101 -3.94 -4.62 9.30
N GLN A 102 -3.23 -5.64 9.78
CA GLN A 102 -1.83 -5.50 10.18
C GLN A 102 -0.93 -5.11 9.01
N LYS A 103 -1.17 -5.66 7.81
CA LYS A 103 -0.45 -5.21 6.60
C LYS A 103 -0.71 -3.75 6.29
N LEU A 104 -1.95 -3.30 6.41
CA LEU A 104 -2.31 -1.90 6.17
C LEU A 104 -1.63 -0.96 7.15
N ASP A 105 -1.55 -1.32 8.43
CA ASP A 105 -0.83 -0.55 9.45
C ASP A 105 0.67 -0.43 9.11
N ASN A 106 1.30 -1.56 8.74
CA ASN A 106 2.71 -1.58 8.33
C ASN A 106 2.95 -0.73 7.07
N LEU A 107 2.03 -0.78 6.11
CA LEU A 107 2.09 0.04 4.90
C LEU A 107 2.02 1.53 5.24
N HIS A 108 1.14 1.95 6.16
CA HIS A 108 1.05 3.34 6.59
C HIS A 108 2.35 3.83 7.22
N LEU A 109 2.96 3.02 8.10
CA LEU A 109 4.26 3.35 8.71
C LEU A 109 5.36 3.48 7.66
N PHE A 110 5.44 2.54 6.72
CA PHE A 110 6.39 2.58 5.63
C PHE A 110 6.17 3.83 4.75
N LEU A 111 4.93 4.11 4.37
CA LEU A 111 4.57 5.26 3.55
C LEU A 111 4.95 6.59 4.23
N GLN A 112 4.71 6.71 5.53
CA GLN A 112 5.10 7.90 6.30
C GLN A 112 6.62 8.13 6.29
N ALA A 113 7.39 7.05 6.44
CA ALA A 113 8.85 7.09 6.34
C ALA A 113 9.30 7.48 4.92
N SER A 114 8.71 6.89 3.88
CA SER A 114 9.02 7.20 2.48
C SER A 114 8.70 8.66 2.14
N VAL A 115 7.55 9.18 2.56
CA VAL A 115 7.18 10.60 2.34
C VAL A 115 8.20 11.53 3.01
N THR A 116 8.60 11.23 4.25
CA THR A 116 9.62 12.01 4.97
C THR A 116 10.96 11.98 4.24
N HIS A 117 11.33 10.82 3.69
CA HIS A 117 12.56 10.64 2.94
C HIS A 117 12.57 11.44 1.63
N VAL A 118 11.48 11.39 0.86
CA VAL A 118 11.29 12.18 -0.36
C VAL A 118 11.41 13.68 -0.07
N VAL A 119 10.80 14.17 1.02
CA VAL A 119 10.92 15.58 1.44
C VAL A 119 12.38 15.96 1.70
N ARG A 120 13.15 15.12 2.41
CA ARG A 120 14.58 15.37 2.66
C ARG A 120 15.39 15.38 1.37
N ARG A 121 15.13 14.45 0.45
CA ARG A 121 15.79 14.42 -0.86
C ARG A 121 15.47 15.66 -1.70
N ARG A 122 14.21 16.10 -1.74
CA ARG A 122 13.82 17.36 -2.40
C ARG A 122 14.57 18.56 -1.81
N GLN A 123 14.68 18.64 -0.48
CA GLN A 123 15.45 19.69 0.19
C GLN A 123 16.94 19.64 -0.16
N PHE A 124 17.51 18.45 -0.31
CA PHE A 124 18.88 18.28 -0.76
C PHE A 124 19.06 18.72 -2.21
N VAL A 125 18.19 18.27 -3.11
CA VAL A 125 18.16 18.67 -4.53
C VAL A 125 18.04 20.18 -4.70
N ALA A 126 17.24 20.85 -3.86
CA ALA A 126 17.08 22.30 -3.90
C ALA A 126 18.37 23.08 -3.66
N ARG A 127 19.38 22.49 -3.00
CA ARG A 127 20.69 23.14 -2.75
C ARG A 127 21.49 23.36 -4.03
N PHE A 128 21.27 22.55 -5.05
CA PHE A 128 21.93 22.72 -6.35
C PHE A 128 21.35 23.89 -7.14
N ASN A 129 20.06 24.23 -6.96
CA ASN A 129 19.42 25.38 -7.60
C ASN A 129 19.82 26.73 -6.99
N SER A 130 20.44 26.72 -5.80
CA SER A 130 20.96 27.92 -5.12
C SER A 130 22.44 28.18 -5.37
N MET A 131 23.10 27.38 -6.21
CA MET A 131 24.51 27.51 -6.58
C MET A 131 24.68 28.12 -7.97
#